data_AF-A0A2U3BDF8-F1
#
_entry.id   AF-A0A2U3BDF8-F1
#
_cell.length_a   1.000
_cell.length_b   1.000
_cell.length_c   1.000
_cell.angle_alpha   90.00
_cell.angle_beta   90.00
_cell.angle_gamma   90.00
#
_symmetry.space_group_name_H-M   'P 1'
#
loop_
_entity.id
_entity.type
_entity.pdbx_description
1 polymer ?
#
loop_
_entity_poly.entity_id
_entity_poly.type
_entity_poly.pdbx_seq_one_letter_code
_entity_poly.pdbx_strand_id
1 'polypeptide(L)'
;MTTITPAQARRIQQAALFTASQQNRSFVNMFTEEAPKVAKGDKKTERQTSPHAPIVRISDLSKSAGDTVDMQIVHNLSKRPTMGDRKIEGRGESLDFTDFELKIDQGRHQVDAGGKMSQQRTVHDLRKTARTLLGPYFNNLQDQRATFHLAGARGDFFQDNMIIPLGNHEEFTDIMINELLPPTYDRHFFGGDSTTFEGLDAADVFSLETVDNLSLYLEEMAHPLQPVRFNGDELAGDEPFYVLNVTPRQWYDWSQTSTYKDWQQLVAAAINRGRNFKHPVFSGECAMKGNILVRKYKGAPVRFNTGSTVDISANDDAATVSQVTAGTTIDRAILLGGQALATAWGKTQNGNQFSIHEEKTDAGNRTEITIGWMNGEKKIRFKDKSGRVNDHGVIALDTAVSSN
;
A
#
# COMPACT_ATOMS: atom_id res chain seq x y z
N MET A 1 1.92 -14.69 43.04
CA MET A 1 1.34 -14.22 41.76
C MET A 1 1.30 -12.70 41.81
N THR A 2 2.18 -12.02 41.08
CA THR A 2 2.21 -10.55 41.04
C THR A 2 0.97 -10.05 40.31
N THR A 3 0.11 -9.33 41.04
CA THR A 3 -1.10 -8.70 40.52
C THR A 3 -0.71 -7.63 39.51
N ILE A 4 -0.98 -7.89 38.24
CA ILE A 4 -0.78 -6.92 37.15
C ILE A 4 -1.73 -5.76 37.40
N THR A 5 -1.21 -4.54 37.51
CA THR A 5 -2.06 -3.36 37.70
C THR A 5 -2.96 -3.11 36.47
N PRO A 6 -4.14 -2.49 36.62
CA PRO A 6 -5.02 -2.18 35.49
C PRO A 6 -4.36 -1.32 34.39
N ALA A 7 -3.35 -0.52 34.75
CA ALA A 7 -2.54 0.24 33.80
C ALA A 7 -1.56 -0.66 33.03
N GLN A 8 -0.91 -1.62 33.70
CA GLN A 8 -0.04 -2.61 33.05
C GLN A 8 -0.83 -3.58 32.17
N ALA A 9 -2.03 -3.99 32.58
CA ALA A 9 -2.92 -4.81 31.77
C ALA A 9 -3.34 -4.09 30.47
N ARG A 10 -3.72 -2.81 30.55
CA ARG A 10 -4.01 -1.98 29.36
C ARG A 10 -2.80 -1.83 28.45
N ARG A 11 -1.58 -1.70 29.00
CA ARG A 11 -0.34 -1.61 28.22
C ARG A 11 -0.01 -2.90 27.48
N ILE A 12 -0.14 -4.04 28.16
CA ILE A 12 0.04 -5.37 27.55
C ILE A 12 -1.02 -5.59 26.46
N GLN A 13 -2.25 -5.15 26.69
CA GLN A 13 -3.33 -5.26 25.72
C GLN A 13 -3.13 -4.35 24.50
N GLN A 14 -2.65 -3.12 24.68
CA GLN A 14 -2.30 -2.22 23.58
C GLN A 14 -1.16 -2.80 22.73
N ALA A 15 -0.12 -3.33 23.38
CA ALA A 15 0.97 -4.01 22.68
C ALA A 15 0.50 -5.30 21.99
N ALA A 16 -0.41 -6.06 22.60
CA ALA A 16 -1.02 -7.24 22.00
C ALA A 16 -1.93 -6.89 20.81
N LEU A 17 -2.68 -5.78 20.87
CA LEU A 17 -3.50 -5.30 19.77
C LEU A 17 -2.62 -4.83 18.60
N PHE A 18 -1.54 -4.10 18.89
CA PHE A 18 -0.53 -3.74 17.88
C PHE A 18 0.13 -4.98 17.26
N THR A 19 0.46 -5.98 18.09
CA THR A 19 1.06 -7.22 17.60
C THR A 19 0.07 -8.03 16.77
N ALA A 20 -1.19 -8.11 17.19
CA ALA A 20 -2.26 -8.78 16.44
C ALA A 20 -2.61 -8.03 15.15
N SER A 21 -2.64 -6.70 15.18
CA SER A 21 -2.84 -5.88 13.99
C SER A 21 -1.71 -6.12 13.01
N GLN A 22 -0.46 -6.28 13.48
CA GLN A 22 0.73 -6.60 12.68
C GLN A 22 0.78 -8.05 12.15
N GLN A 23 0.24 -9.01 12.92
CA GLN A 23 0.24 -10.44 12.56
C GLN A 23 -0.92 -10.85 11.65
N ASN A 24 -1.99 -10.06 11.61
CA ASN A 24 -3.10 -10.29 10.70
C ASN A 24 -2.63 -10.22 9.24
N ARG A 25 -3.11 -11.14 8.40
CA ARG A 25 -2.81 -11.19 6.97
C ARG A 25 -3.57 -10.10 6.20
N SER A 26 -3.22 -8.86 6.47
CA SER A 26 -3.74 -7.67 5.80
C SER A 26 -2.87 -7.34 4.58
N PHE A 27 -3.42 -6.58 3.62
CA PHE A 27 -2.68 -6.10 2.45
C PHE A 27 -1.40 -5.39 2.87
N VAL A 28 -1.49 -4.44 3.80
CA VAL A 28 -0.32 -3.70 4.28
C VAL A 28 0.67 -4.62 4.98
N ASN A 29 0.21 -5.53 5.84
CA ASN A 29 1.12 -6.44 6.55
C ASN A 29 1.82 -7.45 5.64
N MET A 30 1.15 -7.91 4.58
CA MET A 30 1.74 -8.84 3.60
C MET A 30 2.87 -8.19 2.79
N PHE A 31 2.78 -6.87 2.57
CA PHE A 31 3.73 -6.11 1.76
C PHE A 31 4.72 -5.28 2.59
N THR A 32 4.71 -5.45 3.91
CA THR A 32 5.69 -4.83 4.81
C THR A 32 6.50 -5.91 5.50
N GLU A 33 7.80 -5.69 5.61
CA GLU A 33 8.64 -6.55 6.43
C GLU A 33 8.61 -6.15 7.91
N GLU A 34 9.00 -7.08 8.79
CA GLU A 34 9.31 -6.72 10.17
C GLU A 34 10.50 -5.74 10.18
N ALA A 35 10.40 -4.67 10.98
CA ALA A 35 11.55 -3.79 11.22
C ALA A 35 12.72 -4.61 11.81
N PRO A 36 13.98 -4.33 11.44
CA PRO A 36 15.12 -5.12 11.88
C PRO A 36 15.17 -5.22 13.42
N LYS A 37 15.10 -6.45 13.95
CA LYS A 37 15.10 -6.75 15.39
C LYS A 37 16.45 -6.53 16.07
N VAL A 38 17.51 -6.27 15.30
CA VAL A 38 18.85 -6.04 15.80
C VAL A 38 19.24 -4.60 15.50
N ALA A 39 19.25 -3.76 16.53
CA ALA A 39 19.96 -2.49 16.47
C ALA A 39 21.45 -2.80 16.27
N LYS A 40 21.91 -2.85 15.01
CA LYS A 40 23.34 -2.79 14.71
C LYS A 40 23.79 -1.38 15.10
N GLY A 41 24.89 -1.33 15.85
CA GLY A 41 25.30 -0.19 16.66
C GLY A 41 25.30 1.17 15.97
N ASP A 42 24.93 2.18 16.76
CA ASP A 42 25.37 3.58 16.66
C ASP A 42 25.26 4.31 15.32
N LYS A 43 24.23 4.02 14.53
CA LYS A 43 23.72 4.99 13.55
C LYS A 43 22.24 5.27 13.80
N LYS A 44 21.93 6.56 13.96
CA LYS A 44 20.65 7.16 14.35
C LYS A 44 19.49 6.93 13.35
N THR A 45 19.55 5.94 12.46
CA THR A 45 18.74 5.91 11.23
C THR A 45 17.84 4.67 11.10
N GLU A 46 17.93 3.66 11.97
CA GLU A 46 17.35 2.34 11.67
C GLU A 46 16.09 2.01 12.48
N ARG A 47 14.99 2.72 12.17
CA ARG A 47 13.61 2.31 12.53
C ARG A 47 12.69 2.19 11.32
N GLN A 48 13.30 2.08 10.14
CA GLN A 48 12.68 1.84 8.87
C GLN A 48 12.66 0.32 8.61
N THR A 49 11.57 -0.21 8.08
CA THR A 49 11.56 -1.59 7.51
C THR A 49 12.50 -1.67 6.32
N SER A 50 12.86 -2.87 5.86
CA SER A 50 13.88 -2.99 4.82
C SER A 50 13.56 -2.10 3.60
N PRO A 51 14.58 -1.46 3.00
CA PRO A 51 14.38 -0.62 1.82
C PRO A 51 13.88 -1.37 0.58
N HIS A 52 13.68 -2.69 0.63
CA HIS A 52 13.31 -3.49 -0.55
C HIS A 52 11.90 -4.09 -0.44
N ALA A 53 11.23 -3.88 0.70
CA ALA A 53 9.82 -4.18 0.85
C ALA A 53 8.97 -3.18 0.04
N PRO A 54 7.82 -3.59 -0.51
CA PRO A 54 6.94 -2.68 -1.24
C PRO A 54 6.41 -1.55 -0.36
N ILE A 55 6.09 -1.83 0.89
CA ILE A 55 5.64 -0.81 1.82
C ILE A 55 6.70 -0.61 2.90
N VAL A 56 7.15 0.64 3.01
CA VAL A 56 8.16 1.07 3.96
C VAL A 56 7.45 1.64 5.18
N ARG A 57 7.64 1.01 6.35
CA ARG A 57 7.17 1.55 7.62
C ARG A 57 8.25 2.36 8.29
N ILE A 58 7.88 3.56 8.71
CA ILE A 58 8.75 4.47 9.45
C ILE A 58 8.19 4.63 10.86
N SER A 59 8.99 4.29 11.86
CA SER A 59 8.62 4.40 13.29
C SER A 59 9.48 5.40 14.08
N ASP A 60 10.16 6.32 13.37
CA ASP A 60 11.17 7.20 13.95
C ASP A 60 10.62 8.41 14.73
N LEU A 61 9.41 8.87 14.42
CA LEU A 61 8.65 9.91 15.16
C LEU A 61 8.44 9.62 16.66
N SER A 62 8.82 8.43 17.08
CA SER A 62 8.94 8.08 18.48
C SER A 62 9.84 9.00 19.33
N LYS A 63 10.78 9.76 18.77
CA LYS A 63 11.79 10.49 19.57
C LYS A 63 11.74 12.02 19.44
N SER A 64 11.30 12.56 18.31
CA SER A 64 11.15 14.00 18.07
C SER A 64 9.68 14.36 17.90
N ALA A 65 9.24 15.46 18.52
CA ALA A 65 7.91 16.01 18.31
C ALA A 65 7.80 16.54 16.87
N GLY A 66 6.75 16.14 16.16
CA GLY A 66 6.46 16.55 14.79
C GLY A 66 5.29 15.75 14.23
N ASP A 67 4.59 16.31 13.25
CA ASP A 67 3.48 15.73 12.49
C ASP A 67 3.90 15.30 11.07
N THR A 68 5.15 15.57 10.70
CA THR A 68 5.72 15.27 9.38
C THR A 68 6.91 14.31 9.47
N VAL A 69 7.04 13.44 8.47
CA VAL A 69 8.18 12.53 8.27
C VAL A 69 8.83 12.83 6.93
N ASP A 70 10.12 13.16 6.98
CA ASP A 70 10.92 13.40 5.79
C ASP A 70 11.77 12.18 5.45
N MET A 71 11.72 11.77 4.19
CA MET A 71 12.65 10.80 3.60
C MET A 71 13.44 11.48 2.49
N GLN A 72 14.75 11.26 2.47
CA GLN A 72 15.63 11.78 1.44
C GLN A 72 16.18 10.61 0.61
N ILE A 73 16.19 10.78 -0.71
CA ILE A 73 16.94 9.90 -1.63
C ILE A 73 18.11 10.66 -2.24
N VAL A 74 19.23 9.96 -2.37
CA VAL A 74 20.42 10.41 -3.10
C VAL A 74 20.39 9.79 -4.49
N HIS A 75 20.49 10.62 -5.52
CA HIS A 75 20.50 10.14 -6.90
C HIS A 75 21.83 9.50 -7.31
N ASN A 76 21.79 8.50 -8.20
CA ASN A 76 22.99 7.86 -8.74
C ASN A 76 23.79 8.81 -9.62
N LEU A 77 25.13 8.74 -9.55
CA LEU A 77 26.05 9.51 -10.41
C LEU A 77 25.86 9.13 -11.89
N SER A 78 25.67 10.13 -12.76
CA SER A 78 25.36 9.93 -14.18
C SER A 78 26.37 10.56 -15.14
N LYS A 79 27.33 11.35 -14.65
CA LYS A 79 28.35 11.96 -15.52
C LYS A 79 29.33 10.90 -16.03
N ARG A 80 29.72 11.07 -17.30
CA ARG A 80 30.70 10.20 -17.96
C ARG A 80 32.06 10.30 -17.25
N PRO A 81 32.77 9.18 -17.09
CA PRO A 81 34.12 9.20 -16.52
C PRO A 81 35.08 10.01 -17.40
N THR A 82 36.00 10.72 -16.76
CA THR A 82 37.08 11.42 -17.47
C THR A 82 38.20 10.43 -17.78
N MET A 83 38.46 10.20 -19.07
CA MET A 83 39.46 9.24 -19.55
C MET A 83 40.79 9.91 -19.90
N GLY A 84 41.91 9.22 -19.60
CA GLY A 84 43.28 9.64 -19.90
C GLY A 84 43.77 10.83 -19.05
N ASP A 85 44.77 11.56 -19.55
CA ASP A 85 45.38 12.73 -18.87
C ASP A 85 44.53 14.01 -18.95
N ARG A 86 43.23 13.88 -19.21
CA ARG A 86 42.32 15.02 -19.30
C ARG A 86 42.10 15.59 -17.90
N LYS A 87 42.25 16.92 -17.75
CA LYS A 87 42.06 17.62 -16.48
C LYS A 87 40.68 17.30 -15.87
N ILE A 88 40.68 16.79 -14.65
CA ILE A 88 39.47 16.37 -13.92
C ILE A 88 38.78 17.53 -13.19
N GLU A 89 39.52 18.60 -12.90
CA GLU A 89 39.01 19.80 -12.24
C GLU A 89 37.89 20.44 -13.08
N GLY A 90 36.71 20.65 -12.47
CA GLY A 90 35.52 21.17 -13.15
C GLY A 90 34.60 20.12 -13.80
N ARG A 91 35.00 18.84 -13.83
CA ARG A 91 34.17 17.72 -14.33
C ARG A 91 33.53 16.87 -13.23
N GLY A 92 33.65 17.31 -11.99
CA GLY A 92 32.98 16.70 -10.85
C GLY A 92 31.45 16.74 -10.99
N GLU A 93 30.81 15.75 -10.39
CA GLU A 93 29.36 15.69 -10.22
C GLU A 93 29.02 16.01 -8.76
N SER A 94 27.97 16.78 -8.55
CA SER A 94 27.44 17.05 -7.20
C SER A 94 26.44 15.95 -6.83
N LEU A 95 26.30 15.69 -5.53
CA LEU A 95 25.25 14.81 -5.01
C LEU A 95 23.94 15.60 -4.95
N ASP A 96 22.95 15.19 -5.73
CA ASP A 96 21.61 15.77 -5.70
C ASP A 96 20.73 14.97 -4.73
N PHE A 97 20.03 15.71 -3.86
CA PHE A 97 19.09 15.17 -2.88
C PHE A 97 17.66 15.52 -3.28
N THR A 98 16.72 14.62 -3.04
CA THR A 98 15.29 14.90 -3.20
C THR A 98 14.55 14.48 -1.95
N ASP A 99 13.72 15.40 -1.45
CA ASP A 99 12.95 15.25 -0.22
C ASP A 99 11.54 14.72 -0.51
N PHE A 100 11.05 13.86 0.38
CA PHE A 100 9.69 13.35 0.42
C PHE A 100 9.12 13.57 1.82
N GLU A 101 8.00 14.29 1.91
CA GLU A 101 7.32 14.60 3.17
C GLU A 101 6.01 13.79 3.29
N LEU A 102 5.78 13.21 4.47
CA LEU A 102 4.58 12.45 4.82
C LEU A 102 3.96 12.99 6.12
N LYS A 103 2.67 13.34 6.09
CA LYS A 103 1.94 13.79 7.29
C LYS A 103 1.31 12.62 8.04
N ILE A 104 1.26 12.73 9.36
CA ILE A 104 0.53 11.83 10.26
C ILE A 104 -0.55 12.59 11.03
N ASP A 105 -1.66 11.92 11.33
CA ASP A 105 -2.72 12.48 12.17
C ASP A 105 -3.33 11.40 13.08
N GLN A 106 -4.12 11.84 14.06
CA GLN A 106 -4.80 11.00 15.03
C GLN A 106 -6.15 10.51 14.50
N GLY A 107 -6.30 9.20 14.36
CA GLY A 107 -7.58 8.54 14.18
C GLY A 107 -8.15 8.02 15.50
N ARG A 108 -9.47 8.12 15.68
CA ARG A 108 -10.19 7.55 16.82
C ARG A 108 -11.48 6.90 16.37
N HIS A 109 -11.80 5.74 16.95
CA HIS A 109 -13.08 5.09 16.74
C HIS A 109 -13.60 4.49 18.05
N GLN A 110 -14.90 4.68 18.29
CA GLN A 110 -15.55 4.34 19.54
C GLN A 110 -16.72 3.37 19.30
N VAL A 111 -16.81 2.36 20.16
CA VAL A 111 -17.91 1.39 20.16
C VAL A 111 -18.56 1.38 21.54
N ASP A 112 -19.88 1.55 21.58
CA ASP A 112 -20.70 1.34 22.79
C ASP A 112 -20.94 -0.16 22.98
N ALA A 113 -20.42 -0.74 24.07
CA ALA A 113 -20.61 -2.14 24.42
C ALA A 113 -22.00 -2.44 25.04
N GLY A 114 -22.91 -1.46 25.02
CA GLY A 114 -24.29 -1.58 25.48
C GLY A 114 -24.45 -1.47 26.99
N GLY A 115 -25.69 -1.26 27.42
CA GLY A 115 -26.05 -1.09 28.83
C GLY A 115 -26.08 -2.40 29.63
N LYS A 116 -26.25 -2.28 30.96
CA LYS A 116 -26.30 -3.43 31.90
C LYS A 116 -27.32 -4.50 31.51
N MET A 117 -28.51 -4.08 31.04
CA MET A 117 -29.55 -5.01 30.59
C MET A 117 -29.18 -5.75 29.30
N SER A 118 -28.50 -5.09 28.36
CA SER A 118 -28.04 -5.73 27.12
C SER A 118 -27.00 -6.80 27.42
N GLN A 119 -26.05 -6.51 28.32
CA GLN A 119 -25.05 -7.47 28.78
C GLN A 119 -25.66 -8.67 29.51
N GLN A 120 -26.78 -8.49 30.23
CA GLN A 120 -27.47 -9.58 30.91
C GLN A 120 -28.36 -10.41 29.94
N ARG A 121 -28.87 -9.80 28.88
CA ARG A 121 -29.68 -10.48 27.85
C ARG A 121 -28.83 -11.34 26.92
N THR A 122 -27.59 -10.95 26.65
CA THR A 122 -26.69 -11.67 25.76
C THR A 122 -25.78 -12.62 26.53
N VAL A 123 -25.65 -13.86 26.07
CA VAL A 123 -24.73 -14.86 26.66
C VAL A 123 -23.25 -14.46 26.46
N HIS A 124 -22.96 -13.65 25.44
CA HIS A 124 -21.61 -13.19 25.13
C HIS A 124 -21.21 -11.93 25.91
N ASP A 125 -19.95 -11.85 26.33
CA ASP A 125 -19.36 -10.67 26.97
C ASP A 125 -19.15 -9.56 25.92
N LEU A 126 -20.14 -8.67 25.80
CA LEU A 126 -20.16 -7.59 24.79
C LEU A 126 -18.90 -6.71 24.83
N ARG A 127 -18.26 -6.54 25.99
CA ARG A 127 -17.02 -5.76 26.10
C ARG A 127 -15.85 -6.48 25.44
N LYS A 128 -15.72 -7.79 25.66
CA LYS A 128 -14.67 -8.59 24.99
C LYS A 128 -14.92 -8.65 23.49
N THR A 129 -16.17 -8.82 23.07
CA THR A 129 -16.53 -8.83 21.64
C THR A 129 -16.21 -7.50 20.97
N ALA A 130 -16.58 -6.37 21.58
CA ALA A 130 -16.26 -5.04 21.06
C ALA A 130 -14.75 -4.84 20.89
N ARG A 131 -13.93 -5.23 21.88
CA ARG A 131 -12.46 -5.15 21.77
C ARG A 131 -11.91 -6.01 20.64
N THR A 132 -12.43 -7.23 20.45
CA THR A 132 -11.98 -8.13 19.39
C THR A 132 -12.32 -7.59 18.00
N LEU A 133 -13.43 -6.88 17.84
CA LEU A 133 -13.86 -6.31 16.56
C LEU A 133 -13.10 -5.03 16.16
N LEU A 134 -12.59 -4.27 17.14
CA LEU A 134 -11.85 -3.03 16.89
C LEU A 134 -10.49 -3.25 16.19
N GLY A 135 -9.83 -4.39 16.42
CA GLY A 135 -8.57 -4.73 15.73
C GLY A 135 -8.75 -4.93 14.22
N PRO A 136 -9.64 -5.84 13.77
CA PRO A 136 -9.98 -6.02 12.36
C PRO A 136 -10.50 -4.75 11.69
N TYR A 137 -11.28 -3.92 12.40
CA TYR A 137 -11.75 -2.64 11.87
C TYR A 137 -10.59 -1.74 11.44
N PHE A 138 -9.60 -1.56 12.31
CA PHE A 138 -8.42 -0.75 11.99
C PHE A 138 -7.65 -1.33 10.79
N ASN A 139 -7.46 -2.66 10.75
CA ASN A 139 -6.76 -3.31 9.65
C ASN A 139 -7.48 -3.12 8.30
N ASN A 140 -8.81 -3.19 8.29
CA ASN A 140 -9.59 -2.94 7.08
C ASN A 140 -9.47 -1.49 6.62
N LEU A 141 -9.51 -0.53 7.56
CA LEU A 141 -9.32 0.89 7.24
C LEU A 141 -7.93 1.11 6.64
N GLN A 142 -6.89 0.54 7.26
CA GLN A 142 -5.51 0.68 6.81
C GLN A 142 -5.32 0.07 5.42
N ASP A 143 -5.84 -1.14 5.17
CA ASP A 143 -5.74 -1.79 3.86
C ASP A 143 -6.47 -0.99 2.76
N GLN A 144 -7.64 -0.42 3.07
CA GLN A 144 -8.37 0.45 2.13
C GLN A 144 -7.56 1.72 1.82
N ARG A 145 -7.02 2.40 2.84
CA ARG A 145 -6.20 3.62 2.66
C ARG A 145 -4.97 3.34 1.79
N ALA A 146 -4.22 2.29 2.10
CA ALA A 146 -3.04 1.90 1.34
C ALA A 146 -3.39 1.58 -0.12
N THR A 147 -4.50 0.86 -0.36
CA THR A 147 -4.96 0.54 -1.71
C THR A 147 -5.23 1.80 -2.52
N PHE A 148 -5.95 2.78 -1.96
CA PHE A 148 -6.28 4.01 -2.67
C PHE A 148 -5.07 4.93 -2.87
N HIS A 149 -4.15 5.01 -1.89
CA HIS A 149 -2.89 5.75 -2.08
C HIS A 149 -2.04 5.16 -3.20
N LEU A 150 -1.91 3.83 -3.24
CA LEU A 150 -1.17 3.14 -4.29
C LEU A 150 -1.83 3.33 -5.66
N ALA A 151 -3.14 3.14 -5.75
CA ALA A 151 -3.91 3.37 -6.98
C ALA A 151 -3.92 4.83 -7.43
N GLY A 152 -3.69 5.78 -6.51
CA GLY A 152 -3.75 7.21 -6.76
C GLY A 152 -5.17 7.74 -6.98
N ALA A 153 -6.19 6.95 -6.64
CA ALA A 153 -7.60 7.29 -6.81
C ALA A 153 -8.48 6.43 -5.88
N ARG A 154 -9.62 6.98 -5.48
CA ARG A 154 -10.61 6.26 -4.64
C ARG A 154 -11.53 5.35 -5.46
N GLY A 155 -11.90 5.78 -6.68
CA GLY A 155 -12.93 5.16 -7.50
C GLY A 155 -14.35 5.36 -6.95
N ASP A 156 -15.35 4.88 -7.69
CA ASP A 156 -16.78 5.09 -7.42
C ASP A 156 -17.45 3.87 -6.77
N PHE A 157 -16.69 2.80 -6.55
CA PHE A 157 -17.20 1.60 -5.93
C PHE A 157 -17.41 1.79 -4.42
N PHE A 158 -18.66 1.60 -4.00
CA PHE A 158 -19.08 1.70 -2.63
C PHE A 158 -19.97 0.50 -2.24
N GLN A 159 -19.56 -0.22 -1.21
CA GLN A 159 -20.29 -1.33 -0.59
C GLN A 159 -20.46 -1.04 0.90
N ASP A 160 -21.46 -1.68 1.53
CA ASP A 160 -21.83 -1.46 2.93
C ASP A 160 -20.70 -1.76 3.94
N ASN A 161 -19.72 -2.58 3.56
CA ASN A 161 -18.55 -2.93 4.38
C ASN A 161 -17.35 -1.98 4.18
N MET A 162 -17.49 -0.95 3.34
CA MET A 162 -16.44 0.02 3.06
C MET A 162 -16.40 1.10 4.14
N ILE A 163 -15.21 1.37 4.69
CA ILE A 163 -15.05 2.35 5.76
C ILE A 163 -14.74 3.73 5.17
N ILE A 164 -13.95 3.78 4.09
CA ILE A 164 -13.56 5.04 3.46
C ILE A 164 -14.68 5.53 2.53
N PRO A 165 -15.18 6.76 2.74
CA PRO A 165 -16.23 7.33 1.92
C PRO A 165 -15.75 7.63 0.48
N LEU A 166 -16.67 8.05 -0.38
CA LEU A 166 -16.35 8.54 -1.73
C LEU A 166 -15.61 9.89 -1.66
N GLY A 167 -14.90 10.24 -2.73
CA GLY A 167 -14.07 11.45 -2.77
C GLY A 167 -14.80 12.77 -2.55
N ASN A 168 -16.13 12.81 -2.79
CA ASN A 168 -16.96 14.00 -2.61
C ASN A 168 -17.42 14.22 -1.15
N HIS A 169 -17.10 13.30 -0.24
CA HIS A 169 -17.51 13.40 1.16
C HIS A 169 -16.57 14.35 1.93
N GLU A 170 -17.12 15.16 2.83
CA GLU A 170 -16.36 16.18 3.59
C GLU A 170 -15.22 15.55 4.41
N GLU A 171 -15.48 14.40 5.03
CA GLU A 171 -14.50 13.69 5.86
C GLU A 171 -13.42 12.93 5.05
N PHE A 172 -13.51 12.88 3.71
CA PHE A 172 -12.61 12.05 2.90
C PHE A 172 -11.14 12.49 3.07
N THR A 173 -10.87 13.79 2.96
CA THR A 173 -9.53 14.35 3.09
C THR A 173 -8.95 14.10 4.49
N ASP A 174 -9.78 14.24 5.52
CA ASP A 174 -9.38 14.03 6.92
C ASP A 174 -9.06 12.56 7.20
N ILE A 175 -9.85 11.62 6.64
CA ILE A 175 -9.61 10.18 6.80
C ILE A 175 -8.34 9.74 6.08
N MET A 176 -8.05 10.32 4.90
CA MET A 176 -6.87 9.99 4.11
C MET A 176 -5.59 10.62 4.63
N ILE A 177 -5.68 11.77 5.33
CA ILE A 177 -4.59 12.56 5.93
C ILE A 177 -3.66 13.20 4.88
N ASN A 178 -3.24 12.43 3.88
CA ASN A 178 -2.48 12.89 2.73
C ASN A 178 -3.35 12.82 1.47
N GLU A 179 -3.11 13.74 0.54
CA GLU A 179 -3.81 13.77 -0.73
C GLU A 179 -3.51 12.53 -1.58
N LEU A 180 -4.51 12.08 -2.33
CA LEU A 180 -4.34 11.06 -3.36
C LEU A 180 -3.70 11.68 -4.58
N LEU A 181 -2.64 11.05 -5.09
CA LEU A 181 -1.92 11.53 -6.25
C LEU A 181 -2.08 10.54 -7.41
N PRO A 182 -2.61 10.96 -8.57
CA PRO A 182 -2.89 10.06 -9.69
C PRO A 182 -1.60 9.52 -10.29
N PRO A 183 -1.53 8.27 -10.76
CA PRO A 183 -0.33 7.67 -11.35
C PRO A 183 0.37 8.63 -12.32
N THR A 184 1.70 8.72 -12.19
CA THR A 184 2.54 9.50 -13.10
C THR A 184 2.46 8.94 -14.51
N TYR A 185 2.64 9.79 -15.53
CA TYR A 185 2.45 9.40 -16.94
C TYR A 185 3.28 8.16 -17.33
N ASP A 186 4.54 8.09 -16.90
CA ASP A 186 5.44 6.95 -17.18
C ASP A 186 5.12 5.68 -16.35
N ARG A 187 4.08 5.74 -15.51
CA ARG A 187 3.67 4.68 -14.56
C ARG A 187 2.19 4.36 -14.68
N HIS A 188 1.56 4.78 -15.77
CA HIS A 188 0.15 4.55 -16.06
C HIS A 188 0.02 3.76 -17.36
N PHE A 189 -0.51 2.55 -17.27
CA PHE A 189 -0.71 1.64 -18.39
C PHE A 189 -2.19 1.34 -18.59
N PHE A 190 -2.51 0.95 -19.81
CA PHE A 190 -3.86 0.63 -20.25
C PHE A 190 -3.89 -0.79 -20.82
N GLY A 191 -5.04 -1.46 -20.68
CA GLY A 191 -5.30 -2.75 -21.31
C GLY A 191 -5.51 -2.63 -22.81
N GLY A 192 -5.37 -3.75 -23.52
CA GLY A 192 -5.65 -3.83 -24.95
C GLY A 192 -4.72 -2.97 -25.81
N ASP A 193 -5.30 -2.22 -26.75
CA ASP A 193 -4.58 -1.35 -27.69
C ASP A 193 -4.70 0.15 -27.34
N SER A 194 -5.45 0.48 -26.30
CA SER A 194 -5.67 1.85 -25.87
C SER A 194 -4.39 2.49 -25.31
N THR A 195 -4.19 3.78 -25.62
CA THR A 195 -3.03 4.57 -25.14
C THR A 195 -3.43 5.69 -24.19
N THR A 196 -4.73 5.85 -23.95
CA THR A 196 -5.34 6.92 -23.17
C THR A 196 -6.50 6.37 -22.35
N PHE A 197 -6.76 6.92 -21.17
CA PHE A 197 -7.81 6.39 -20.28
C PHE A 197 -9.22 6.53 -20.85
N GLU A 198 -9.52 7.65 -21.50
CA GLU A 198 -10.79 7.93 -22.15
C GLU A 198 -11.04 7.07 -23.40
N GLY A 199 -9.96 6.53 -23.97
CA GLY A 199 -10.00 5.64 -25.12
C GLY A 199 -10.24 4.18 -24.76
N LEU A 200 -10.33 3.82 -23.47
CA LEU A 200 -10.60 2.45 -23.05
C LEU A 200 -12.03 2.04 -23.41
N ASP A 201 -12.15 0.95 -24.16
CA ASP A 201 -13.43 0.35 -24.55
C ASP A 201 -13.65 -1.03 -23.91
N ALA A 202 -14.78 -1.69 -24.20
CA ALA A 202 -15.13 -2.96 -23.58
C ALA A 202 -14.24 -4.15 -24.01
N ALA A 203 -13.44 -4.02 -25.07
CA ALA A 203 -12.51 -5.04 -25.54
C ALA A 203 -11.14 -4.96 -24.86
N ASP A 204 -10.80 -3.82 -24.24
CA ASP A 204 -9.54 -3.57 -23.51
C ASP A 204 -9.48 -4.28 -22.14
N VAL A 205 -9.74 -5.58 -22.15
CA VAL A 205 -9.77 -6.42 -20.95
C VAL A 205 -8.38 -6.88 -20.52
N PHE A 206 -8.26 -7.27 -19.25
CA PHE A 206 -7.01 -7.82 -18.73
C PHE A 206 -6.69 -9.18 -19.35
N SER A 207 -5.54 -9.27 -20.04
CA SER A 207 -5.12 -10.43 -20.83
C SER A 207 -3.64 -10.79 -20.60
N LEU A 208 -3.20 -11.95 -21.11
CA LEU A 208 -1.78 -12.34 -21.01
C LEU A 208 -0.84 -11.34 -21.71
N GLU A 209 -1.28 -10.76 -22.81
CA GLU A 209 -0.52 -9.77 -23.58
C GLU A 209 -0.26 -8.50 -22.75
N THR A 210 -1.23 -8.05 -21.94
CA THR A 210 -1.04 -6.89 -21.05
C THR A 210 0.05 -7.14 -20.02
N VAL A 211 0.20 -8.38 -19.52
CA VAL A 211 1.26 -8.74 -18.57
C VAL A 211 2.61 -8.85 -19.27
N ASP A 212 2.65 -9.38 -20.50
CA ASP A 212 3.88 -9.47 -21.29
C ASP A 212 4.41 -8.09 -21.68
N ASN A 213 3.54 -7.16 -22.09
CA ASN A 213 3.91 -5.77 -22.38
C ASN A 213 4.43 -5.04 -21.13
N LEU A 214 3.82 -5.27 -19.97
CA LEU A 214 4.34 -4.74 -18.70
C LEU A 214 5.72 -5.33 -18.37
N SER A 215 5.93 -6.63 -18.55
CA SER A 215 7.24 -7.26 -18.32
C SER A 215 8.32 -6.68 -19.22
N LEU A 216 8.02 -6.50 -20.51
CA LEU A 216 8.94 -5.90 -21.47
C LEU A 216 9.30 -4.46 -21.07
N TYR A 217 8.28 -3.66 -20.72
CA TYR A 217 8.51 -2.29 -20.27
C TYR A 217 9.41 -2.24 -19.03
N LEU A 218 9.15 -3.08 -18.03
CA LEU A 218 9.97 -3.14 -16.80
C LEU A 218 11.44 -3.47 -17.08
N GLU A 219 11.73 -4.27 -18.11
CA GLU A 219 13.09 -4.64 -18.50
C GLU A 219 13.81 -3.53 -19.29
N GLU A 220 13.09 -2.72 -20.06
CA GLU A 220 13.66 -1.66 -20.91
C GLU A 220 13.72 -0.27 -20.25
N MET A 221 13.12 -0.11 -19.07
CA MET A 221 13.06 1.17 -18.36
C MET A 221 14.45 1.76 -18.07
N ALA A 222 14.64 3.03 -18.45
CA ALA A 222 15.87 3.79 -18.16
C ALA A 222 16.16 3.90 -16.65
N HIS A 223 15.11 3.95 -15.83
CA HIS A 223 15.17 3.93 -14.38
C HIS A 223 14.30 2.77 -13.87
N PRO A 224 14.86 1.56 -13.73
CA PRO A 224 14.08 0.38 -13.39
C PRO A 224 13.46 0.55 -12.00
N LEU A 225 12.22 0.08 -11.85
CA LEU A 225 11.65 -0.07 -10.51
C LEU A 225 12.53 -1.04 -9.71
N GLN A 226 12.69 -0.77 -8.42
CA GLN A 226 13.35 -1.74 -7.57
C GLN A 226 12.45 -2.99 -7.47
N PRO A 227 12.98 -4.20 -7.73
CA PRO A 227 12.19 -5.41 -7.56
C PRO A 227 11.87 -5.64 -6.09
N VAL A 228 10.81 -6.40 -5.85
CA VAL A 228 10.43 -6.77 -4.48
C VAL A 228 11.42 -7.80 -3.97
N ARG A 229 12.03 -7.53 -2.81
CA ARG A 229 12.91 -8.49 -2.15
C ARG A 229 12.42 -8.70 -0.74
N PHE A 230 12.01 -9.92 -0.45
CA PHE A 230 11.57 -10.28 0.88
C PHE A 230 12.65 -11.05 1.66
N ASN A 231 12.64 -10.96 2.99
CA ASN A 231 13.58 -11.63 3.87
C ASN A 231 13.38 -13.15 3.81
N GLY A 232 14.45 -13.88 3.48
CA GLY A 232 14.43 -15.33 3.26
C GLY A 232 14.21 -15.73 1.81
N ASP A 233 14.12 -14.78 0.89
CA ASP A 233 14.15 -15.06 -0.55
C ASP A 233 15.60 -15.18 -1.06
N GLU A 234 16.09 -16.41 -1.16
CA GLU A 234 17.45 -16.71 -1.66
C GLU A 234 17.62 -16.40 -3.15
N LEU A 235 16.53 -16.39 -3.92
CA LEU A 235 16.54 -16.13 -5.36
C LEU A 235 16.34 -14.66 -5.71
N ALA A 236 16.24 -13.77 -4.72
CA ALA A 236 15.98 -12.34 -4.95
C ALA A 236 17.07 -11.60 -5.74
N GLY A 237 18.27 -12.18 -5.90
CA GLY A 237 19.35 -11.63 -6.72
C GLY A 237 19.35 -12.14 -8.17
N ASP A 238 18.95 -13.39 -8.38
CA ASP A 238 19.01 -14.06 -9.68
C ASP A 238 17.66 -13.98 -10.43
N GLU A 239 16.55 -14.08 -9.70
CA GLU A 239 15.18 -14.02 -10.22
C GLU A 239 14.37 -12.94 -9.47
N PRO A 240 14.59 -11.65 -9.80
CA PRO A 240 13.80 -10.55 -9.26
C PRO A 240 12.35 -10.65 -9.72
N PHE A 241 11.41 -10.24 -8.86
CA PHE A 241 9.99 -10.23 -9.21
C PHE A 241 9.25 -8.98 -8.72
N TYR A 242 8.11 -8.72 -9.34
CA TYR A 242 7.15 -7.67 -9.00
C TYR A 242 5.79 -8.30 -8.65
N VAL A 243 4.94 -7.59 -7.90
CA VAL A 243 3.63 -8.12 -7.51
C VAL A 243 2.52 -7.28 -8.11
N LEU A 244 1.75 -7.86 -9.05
CA LEU A 244 0.57 -7.23 -9.63
C LEU A 244 -0.68 -7.66 -8.86
N ASN A 245 -1.28 -6.73 -8.13
CA ASN A 245 -2.56 -6.95 -7.47
C ASN A 245 -3.70 -6.59 -8.42
N VAL A 246 -4.53 -7.59 -8.76
CA VAL A 246 -5.66 -7.44 -9.68
C VAL A 246 -6.99 -7.61 -8.95
N THR A 247 -8.03 -6.92 -9.41
CA THR A 247 -9.37 -7.07 -8.83
C THR A 247 -9.98 -8.44 -9.17
N PRO A 248 -11.03 -8.87 -8.46
CA PRO A 248 -11.68 -10.14 -8.77
C PRO A 248 -12.28 -10.21 -10.18
N ARG A 249 -12.69 -9.08 -10.77
CA ARG A 249 -13.20 -9.01 -12.14
C ARG A 249 -12.08 -9.14 -13.16
N GLN A 250 -10.99 -8.40 -12.98
CA GLN A 250 -9.80 -8.54 -13.83
C GLN A 250 -9.26 -9.98 -13.78
N TRP A 251 -9.23 -10.61 -12.60
CA TRP A 251 -8.85 -12.02 -12.49
C TRP A 251 -9.78 -12.97 -13.26
N TYR A 252 -11.09 -12.71 -13.25
CA TYR A 252 -12.05 -13.48 -14.02
C TYR A 252 -11.79 -13.31 -15.53
N ASP A 253 -11.65 -12.08 -16.00
CA ASP A 253 -11.39 -11.77 -17.41
C ASP A 253 -10.07 -12.41 -17.88
N TRP A 254 -9.03 -12.40 -17.04
CA TRP A 254 -7.76 -13.07 -17.31
C TRP A 254 -7.89 -14.58 -17.49
N SER A 255 -8.72 -15.21 -16.66
CA SER A 255 -8.99 -16.64 -16.75
C SER A 255 -9.79 -17.03 -18.01
N GLN A 256 -10.58 -16.10 -18.55
CA GLN A 256 -11.33 -16.31 -19.79
C GLN A 256 -10.46 -16.10 -21.04
N THR A 257 -9.50 -15.17 -20.98
CA THR A 257 -8.59 -14.87 -22.10
C THR A 257 -7.41 -15.83 -22.20
N SER A 258 -7.12 -16.59 -21.13
CA SER A 258 -6.02 -17.57 -21.08
C SER A 258 -6.46 -18.97 -21.48
N THR A 259 -5.61 -19.73 -22.19
CA THR A 259 -5.88 -21.15 -22.42
C THR A 259 -5.64 -21.96 -21.14
N TYR A 260 -6.30 -23.11 -21.00
CA TYR A 260 -6.13 -23.98 -19.83
C TYR A 260 -4.67 -24.41 -19.62
N LYS A 261 -3.93 -24.65 -20.71
CA LYS A 261 -2.51 -25.05 -20.64
C LYS A 261 -1.63 -23.91 -20.13
N ASP A 262 -1.85 -22.70 -20.64
CA ASP A 262 -1.10 -21.52 -20.21
C ASP A 262 -1.38 -21.25 -18.73
N TRP A 263 -2.65 -21.29 -18.33
CA TRP A 263 -3.04 -21.12 -16.93
C TRP A 263 -2.33 -22.09 -15.98
N GLN A 264 -2.24 -23.36 -16.34
CA GLN A 264 -1.50 -24.36 -15.56
C GLN A 264 -0.01 -24.03 -15.44
N GLN A 265 0.62 -23.53 -16.51
CA GLN A 265 2.03 -23.14 -16.50
C GLN A 265 2.27 -21.94 -15.57
N LEU A 266 1.39 -20.94 -15.58
CA LEU A 266 1.52 -19.74 -14.74
C LEU A 266 1.39 -20.06 -13.26
N VAL A 267 0.43 -20.93 -12.92
CA VAL A 267 0.23 -21.38 -11.54
C VAL A 267 1.40 -22.25 -11.09
N ALA A 268 1.91 -23.14 -11.96
CA ALA A 268 3.08 -23.96 -11.65
C ALA A 268 4.34 -23.11 -11.41
N ALA A 269 4.55 -22.05 -12.20
CA ALA A 269 5.65 -21.10 -12.00
C ALA A 269 5.58 -20.42 -10.62
N ALA A 270 4.39 -19.94 -10.22
CA ALA A 270 4.18 -19.33 -8.91
C ALA A 270 4.46 -20.32 -7.76
N ILE A 271 3.98 -21.57 -7.89
CA ILE A 271 4.20 -22.62 -6.88
C ILE A 271 5.68 -22.98 -6.76
N ASN A 272 6.39 -23.11 -7.89
CA ASN A 272 7.81 -23.45 -7.90
C ASN A 272 8.65 -22.37 -7.21
N ARG A 273 8.38 -21.10 -7.51
CA ARG A 273 9.06 -19.96 -6.85
C ARG A 273 8.75 -19.90 -5.35
N GLY A 274 7.49 -20.11 -4.98
CA GLY A 274 7.03 -20.11 -3.58
C GLY A 274 7.46 -21.34 -2.77
N ARG A 275 8.01 -22.39 -3.39
CA ARG A 275 8.43 -23.62 -2.69
C ARG A 275 9.62 -23.38 -1.75
N ASN A 276 10.59 -22.60 -2.21
CA ASN A 276 11.79 -22.27 -1.45
C ASN A 276 11.54 -21.11 -0.47
N PHE A 277 10.58 -20.26 -0.80
CA PHE A 277 10.25 -19.05 -0.06
C PHE A 277 8.79 -19.08 0.43
N LYS A 278 8.56 -19.54 1.67
CA LYS A 278 7.22 -19.69 2.28
C LYS A 278 6.62 -18.34 2.71
N HIS A 279 6.34 -17.47 1.76
CA HIS A 279 5.76 -16.16 2.02
C HIS A 279 4.25 -16.10 1.74
N PRO A 280 3.46 -15.36 2.54
CA PRO A 280 2.03 -15.20 2.32
C PRO A 280 1.64 -14.66 0.93
N VAL A 281 2.53 -13.92 0.26
CA VAL A 281 2.30 -13.39 -1.10
C VAL A 281 2.08 -14.51 -2.13
N PHE A 282 2.78 -15.64 -2.00
CA PHE A 282 2.58 -16.84 -2.82
C PHE A 282 1.48 -17.76 -2.26
N SER A 283 0.85 -17.39 -1.15
CA SER A 283 -0.25 -18.15 -0.54
C SER A 283 -1.60 -17.61 -1.01
N GLY A 284 -2.33 -18.37 -1.82
CA GLY A 284 -3.67 -18.02 -2.32
C GLY A 284 -3.81 -18.16 -3.84
N GLU A 285 -4.80 -17.48 -4.41
CA GLU A 285 -5.00 -17.37 -5.87
C GLU A 285 -3.93 -16.42 -6.46
N CYS A 286 -2.84 -17.01 -6.95
CA CYS A 286 -1.75 -16.31 -7.61
C CYS A 286 -1.20 -17.12 -8.79
N ALA A 287 -0.64 -16.41 -9.76
CA ALA A 287 -0.06 -16.99 -10.97
C ALA A 287 1.11 -16.10 -11.41
N MET A 288 2.18 -16.69 -11.94
CA MET A 288 3.41 -15.99 -12.27
C MET A 288 3.69 -16.07 -13.76
N LYS A 289 3.94 -14.92 -14.38
CA LYS A 289 4.35 -14.78 -15.78
C LYS A 289 5.66 -13.99 -15.80
N GLY A 290 6.74 -14.60 -16.27
CA GLY A 290 8.07 -13.96 -16.24
C GLY A 290 8.44 -13.53 -14.82
N ASN A 291 8.78 -12.25 -14.66
CA ASN A 291 9.10 -11.63 -13.37
C ASN A 291 7.87 -11.02 -12.65
N ILE A 292 6.65 -11.15 -13.16
CA ILE A 292 5.45 -10.59 -12.54
C ILE A 292 4.63 -11.71 -11.86
N LEU A 293 4.44 -11.56 -10.54
CA LEU A 293 3.50 -12.35 -9.77
C LEU A 293 2.14 -11.65 -9.74
N VAL A 294 1.18 -12.19 -10.48
CA VAL A 294 -0.20 -11.71 -10.47
C VAL A 294 -0.96 -12.36 -9.32
N ARG A 295 -1.56 -11.54 -8.47
CA ARG A 295 -2.31 -11.95 -7.28
C ARG A 295 -3.70 -11.33 -7.28
N LYS A 296 -4.71 -12.16 -7.04
CA LYS A 296 -6.07 -11.69 -6.84
C LYS A 296 -6.21 -10.99 -5.49
N TYR A 297 -6.56 -9.71 -5.53
CA TYR A 297 -6.87 -8.93 -4.34
C TYR A 297 -8.38 -9.01 -4.04
N LYS A 298 -8.73 -9.40 -2.82
CA LYS A 298 -10.13 -9.51 -2.36
C LYS A 298 -10.61 -8.29 -1.57
N GLY A 299 -9.77 -7.25 -1.46
CA GLY A 299 -10.16 -6.00 -0.79
C GLY A 299 -10.96 -5.08 -1.72
N ALA A 300 -11.05 -3.82 -1.34
CA ALA A 300 -11.76 -2.79 -2.09
C ALA A 300 -11.19 -2.63 -3.51
N PRO A 301 -11.96 -2.94 -4.58
CA PRO A 301 -11.51 -2.65 -5.94
C PRO A 301 -11.55 -1.16 -6.19
N VAL A 302 -10.54 -0.65 -6.90
CA VAL A 302 -10.55 0.72 -7.43
C VAL A 302 -11.20 0.66 -8.81
N ARG A 303 -12.52 0.86 -8.82
CA ARG A 303 -13.35 0.84 -10.02
C ARG A 303 -13.84 2.24 -10.37
N PHE A 304 -13.82 2.53 -11.65
CA PHE A 304 -14.43 3.70 -12.26
C PHE A 304 -15.61 3.23 -13.10
N ASN A 305 -16.81 3.71 -12.79
CA ASN A 305 -17.98 3.39 -13.59
C ASN A 305 -18.02 4.30 -14.83
N THR A 306 -18.73 3.90 -15.88
CA THR A 306 -18.93 4.74 -17.07
C THR A 306 -19.43 6.13 -16.69
N GLY A 307 -18.78 7.18 -17.22
CA GLY A 307 -19.12 8.57 -16.93
C GLY A 307 -18.45 9.17 -15.68
N SER A 308 -17.65 8.38 -14.96
CA SER A 308 -16.97 8.87 -13.74
C SER A 308 -15.76 9.73 -14.10
N THR A 309 -15.52 10.77 -13.32
CA THR A 309 -14.39 11.69 -13.52
C THR A 309 -13.17 11.18 -12.76
N VAL A 310 -12.02 11.11 -13.43
CA VAL A 310 -10.78 10.56 -12.89
C VAL A 310 -9.63 11.53 -13.14
N ASP A 311 -8.86 11.76 -12.10
CA ASP A 311 -7.62 12.54 -12.17
C ASP A 311 -6.50 11.71 -12.83
N ILE A 312 -5.81 12.30 -13.81
CA ILE A 312 -4.69 11.70 -14.56
C ILE A 312 -3.55 12.69 -14.64
N SER A 313 -2.32 12.17 -14.54
CA SER A 313 -1.10 12.94 -14.74
C SER A 313 -0.85 13.24 -16.22
N ALA A 314 -0.64 14.50 -16.56
CA ALA A 314 -0.14 14.92 -17.85
C ALA A 314 1.31 14.45 -18.06
N ASN A 315 1.73 14.42 -19.33
CA ASN A 315 3.10 14.15 -19.73
C ASN A 315 3.97 15.42 -19.63
N ASP A 316 4.19 15.89 -18.41
CA ASP A 316 5.11 16.99 -18.10
C ASP A 316 5.96 16.68 -16.87
N ASP A 317 7.01 17.47 -16.63
CA ASP A 317 7.95 17.21 -15.53
C ASP A 317 7.31 17.37 -14.15
N ALA A 318 6.29 18.22 -14.04
CA ALA A 318 5.59 18.49 -12.79
C ALA A 318 4.52 17.44 -12.47
N ALA A 319 4.21 16.54 -13.41
CA ALA A 319 3.08 15.62 -13.35
C ALA A 319 1.77 16.36 -13.07
N THR A 320 1.47 17.43 -13.84
CA THR A 320 0.24 18.21 -13.63
C THR A 320 -1.00 17.33 -13.77
N VAL A 321 -2.02 17.63 -12.96
CA VAL A 321 -3.24 16.81 -12.92
C VAL A 321 -4.28 17.38 -13.87
N SER A 322 -4.85 16.51 -14.68
CA SER A 322 -5.99 16.77 -15.56
C SER A 322 -7.11 15.79 -15.26
N GLN A 323 -8.35 16.18 -15.56
CA GLN A 323 -9.53 15.35 -15.36
C GLN A 323 -10.01 14.77 -16.68
N VAL A 324 -10.24 13.46 -16.70
CA VAL A 324 -10.85 12.76 -17.83
C VAL A 324 -12.08 11.98 -17.37
N THR A 325 -12.89 11.53 -18.31
CA THR A 325 -14.09 10.75 -18.04
C THR A 325 -13.90 9.31 -18.50
N ALA A 326 -14.30 8.35 -17.66
CA ALA A 326 -14.26 6.94 -18.00
C ALA A 326 -15.28 6.60 -19.11
N GLY A 327 -14.80 6.09 -20.25
CA GLY A 327 -15.63 5.67 -21.39
C GLY A 327 -16.37 4.34 -21.13
N THR A 328 -15.80 3.48 -20.31
CA THR A 328 -16.35 2.17 -19.92
C THR A 328 -16.19 1.93 -18.41
N THR A 329 -16.63 0.77 -17.91
CA THR A 329 -16.33 0.36 -16.54
C THR A 329 -14.91 -0.17 -16.48
N ILE A 330 -14.06 0.50 -15.70
CA ILE A 330 -12.62 0.25 -15.65
C ILE A 330 -12.23 -0.12 -14.21
N ASP A 331 -11.47 -1.21 -14.04
CA ASP A 331 -10.80 -1.52 -12.78
C ASP A 331 -9.30 -1.22 -12.91
N ARG A 332 -8.72 -0.67 -11.84
CA ARG A 332 -7.28 -0.41 -11.74
C ARG A 332 -6.56 -1.53 -11.00
N ALA A 333 -5.67 -2.21 -11.71
CA ALA A 333 -4.67 -3.10 -11.12
C ALA A 333 -3.44 -2.30 -10.66
N ILE A 334 -2.77 -2.80 -9.63
CA ILE A 334 -1.64 -2.11 -8.98
C ILE A 334 -0.44 -3.04 -9.00
N LEU A 335 0.58 -2.68 -9.78
CA LEU A 335 1.87 -3.33 -9.76
C LEU A 335 2.74 -2.70 -8.66
N LEU A 336 3.28 -3.54 -7.80
CA LEU A 336 4.16 -3.16 -6.70
C LEU A 336 5.58 -3.64 -6.95
N GLY A 337 6.49 -2.69 -6.97
CA GLY A 337 7.93 -2.87 -6.72
C GLY A 337 8.28 -2.53 -5.28
N GLY A 338 9.59 -2.44 -5.00
CA GLY A 338 10.11 -1.96 -3.72
C GLY A 338 9.81 -0.48 -3.49
N GLN A 339 9.55 -0.10 -2.24
CA GLN A 339 9.31 1.28 -1.81
C GLN A 339 8.20 2.00 -2.61
N ALA A 340 7.06 1.33 -2.74
CA ALA A 340 5.83 1.82 -3.34
C ALA A 340 5.09 2.83 -2.44
N LEU A 341 4.94 2.50 -1.15
CA LEU A 341 4.18 3.28 -0.17
C LEU A 341 5.01 3.51 1.08
N ALA A 342 4.90 4.71 1.65
CA ALA A 342 5.40 5.03 2.98
C ALA A 342 4.23 4.99 3.97
N THR A 343 4.41 4.26 5.08
CA THR A 343 3.51 4.27 6.23
C THR A 343 4.27 4.77 7.46
N ALA A 344 3.85 5.90 8.03
CA ALA A 344 4.41 6.43 9.26
C ALA A 344 3.50 6.15 10.45
N TRP A 345 4.13 5.91 11.60
CA TRP A 345 3.45 5.69 12.87
C TRP A 345 3.90 6.70 13.91
N GLY A 346 2.93 7.41 14.48
CA GLY A 346 3.12 8.29 15.62
C GLY A 346 2.97 7.56 16.96
N LYS A 347 3.37 8.23 18.04
CA LYS A 347 3.19 7.73 19.42
C LYS A 347 1.89 8.22 20.01
N THR A 348 1.03 7.31 20.44
CA THR A 348 -0.10 7.62 21.33
C THR A 348 0.34 7.68 22.80
N GLN A 349 -0.59 7.65 23.75
CA GLN A 349 -0.26 7.65 25.18
C GLN A 349 0.69 6.49 25.55
N ASN A 350 1.66 6.77 26.43
CA ASN A 350 2.66 5.80 26.94
C ASN A 350 3.65 5.23 25.92
N GLY A 351 3.78 5.85 24.74
CA GLY A 351 4.77 5.49 23.73
C GLY A 351 4.43 4.28 22.86
N ASN A 352 3.20 3.77 22.95
CA ASN A 352 2.64 2.75 22.06
C ASN A 352 1.99 3.39 20.82
N GLN A 353 1.90 2.68 19.70
CA GLN A 353 1.22 3.15 18.49
C GLN A 353 -0.30 3.15 18.59
N PHE A 354 -0.87 2.36 19.52
CA PHE A 354 -2.30 2.33 19.83
C PHE A 354 -2.58 2.69 21.29
N SER A 355 -3.65 3.42 21.51
CA SER A 355 -4.25 3.68 22.81
C SER A 355 -5.66 3.09 22.88
N ILE A 356 -5.98 2.43 23.99
CA ILE A 356 -7.33 1.95 24.30
C ILE A 356 -7.82 2.72 25.53
N HIS A 357 -8.96 3.40 25.41
CA HIS A 357 -9.64 4.08 26.49
C HIS A 357 -11.01 3.45 26.73
N GLU A 358 -11.35 3.20 27.99
CA GLU A 358 -12.64 2.64 28.37
C GLU A 358 -13.29 3.58 29.37
N GLU A 359 -14.48 4.04 29.04
CA GLU A 359 -15.24 4.96 29.88
C GLU A 359 -16.62 4.39 30.19
N LYS A 360 -17.09 4.66 31.41
CA LYS A 360 -18.44 4.33 31.83
C LYS A 360 -19.31 5.57 31.69
N THR A 361 -20.07 5.64 30.61
CA THR A 361 -21.01 6.72 30.34
C THR A 361 -22.40 6.41 30.91
N ASP A 362 -23.31 7.38 30.85
CA ASP A 362 -24.70 7.26 31.32
C ASP A 362 -24.80 6.83 32.81
N ALA A 363 -24.20 7.61 33.72
CA ALA A 363 -24.16 7.33 35.16
C ALA A 363 -23.63 5.92 35.52
N GLY A 364 -22.77 5.35 34.68
CA GLY A 364 -22.21 4.01 34.86
C GLY A 364 -23.10 2.87 34.36
N ASN A 365 -24.13 3.17 33.57
CA ASN A 365 -25.01 2.20 32.95
C ASN A 365 -24.41 1.63 31.65
N ARG A 366 -23.66 2.43 30.89
CA ARG A 366 -23.04 2.03 29.62
C ARG A 366 -21.53 1.92 29.73
N THR A 367 -20.91 1.28 28.75
CA THR A 367 -19.45 1.20 28.67
C THR A 367 -19.03 1.40 27.24
N GLU A 368 -18.31 2.47 27.01
CA GLU A 368 -17.78 2.86 25.72
C GLU A 368 -16.30 2.51 25.67
N ILE A 369 -15.89 1.88 24.57
CA ILE A 369 -14.51 1.50 24.31
C ILE A 369 -14.04 2.29 23.08
N THR A 370 -13.01 3.10 23.28
CA THR A 370 -12.40 3.90 22.23
C THR A 370 -11.00 3.37 21.93
N ILE A 371 -10.71 3.15 20.65
CA ILE A 371 -9.34 2.99 20.15
C ILE A 371 -8.87 4.30 19.53
N GLY A 372 -7.62 4.65 19.81
CA GLY A 372 -6.93 5.77 19.18
C GLY A 372 -5.61 5.31 18.61
N TRP A 373 -5.23 5.84 17.45
CA TRP A 373 -3.97 5.57 16.77
C TRP A 373 -3.45 6.86 16.13
N MET A 374 -2.17 6.87 15.77
CA MET A 374 -1.57 7.91 14.94
C MET A 374 -0.85 7.26 13.77
N ASN A 375 -1.36 7.49 12.57
CA ASN A 375 -0.80 6.93 11.35
C ASN A 375 -0.91 7.91 10.18
N GLY A 376 -0.12 7.66 9.15
CA GLY A 376 -0.17 8.38 7.88
C GLY A 376 0.37 7.49 6.78
N GLU A 377 -0.27 7.53 5.62
CA GLU A 377 0.13 6.78 4.44
C GLU A 377 0.25 7.73 3.25
N LYS A 378 1.27 7.55 2.41
CA LYS A 378 1.46 8.33 1.19
C LYS A 378 2.29 7.54 0.19
N LYS A 379 1.88 7.60 -1.08
CA LYS A 379 2.62 7.00 -2.20
C LYS A 379 3.94 7.74 -2.40
N ILE A 380 5.02 6.99 -2.62
CA ILE A 380 6.36 7.55 -2.73
C ILE A 380 6.61 8.06 -4.15
N ARG A 381 6.95 9.34 -4.26
CA ARG A 381 7.32 10.01 -5.51
C ARG A 381 8.62 10.76 -5.33
N PHE A 382 9.47 10.70 -6.34
CA PHE A 382 10.68 11.50 -6.40
C PHE A 382 10.77 12.22 -7.74
N LYS A 383 11.36 13.40 -7.70
CA LYS A 383 11.87 14.08 -8.87
C LYS A 383 13.18 13.41 -9.25
N ASP A 384 13.29 12.97 -10.50
CA ASP A 384 14.56 12.56 -11.08
C ASP A 384 15.51 13.77 -11.24
N LYS A 385 16.78 13.53 -11.54
CA LYS A 385 17.78 14.58 -11.85
C LYS A 385 17.34 15.52 -12.98
N SER A 386 16.53 15.03 -13.90
CA SER A 386 15.92 15.81 -14.98
C SER A 386 14.83 16.78 -14.50
N GLY A 387 14.35 16.64 -13.26
CA GLY A 387 13.24 17.40 -12.70
C GLY A 387 11.88 16.71 -12.82
N ARG A 388 11.80 15.60 -13.58
CA ARG A 388 10.57 14.85 -13.83
C ARG A 388 10.13 14.04 -12.60
N VAL A 389 8.89 14.25 -12.16
CA VAL A 389 8.29 13.52 -11.03
C VAL A 389 7.85 12.13 -11.49
N ASN A 390 8.32 11.09 -10.81
CA ASN A 390 7.94 9.70 -11.07
C ASN A 390 7.52 8.96 -9.80
N ASP A 391 6.52 8.07 -9.93
CA ASP A 391 6.22 7.10 -8.87
C ASP A 391 7.38 6.09 -8.77
N HIS A 392 7.89 5.88 -7.55
CA HIS A 392 9.13 5.15 -7.32
C HIS A 392 8.94 3.62 -7.40
N GLY A 393 7.89 3.11 -6.78
CA GLY A 393 7.66 1.68 -6.58
C GLY A 393 6.31 1.18 -7.12
N VAL A 394 5.56 1.99 -7.86
CA VAL A 394 4.17 1.66 -8.26
C VAL A 394 3.95 1.91 -9.74
N ILE A 395 3.25 0.98 -10.38
CA ILE A 395 2.62 1.17 -11.68
C ILE A 395 1.12 0.87 -11.56
N ALA A 396 0.29 1.69 -12.19
CA ALA A 396 -1.14 1.41 -12.34
C ALA A 396 -1.42 0.84 -13.74
N LEU A 397 -2.24 -0.21 -13.80
CA LEU A 397 -2.76 -0.77 -15.05
C LEU A 397 -4.27 -0.68 -15.04
N ASP A 398 -4.84 0.12 -15.92
CA ASP A 398 -6.28 0.28 -16.08
C ASP A 398 -6.79 -0.61 -17.20
N THR A 399 -7.75 -1.48 -16.90
CA THR A 399 -8.38 -2.34 -17.91
C THR A 399 -9.89 -2.25 -17.80
N ALA A 400 -10.57 -2.37 -18.93
CA ALA A 400 -12.00 -2.58 -18.92
C ALA A 400 -12.34 -3.90 -18.22
N VAL A 401 -13.47 -3.93 -17.54
CA VAL A 401 -13.95 -5.13 -16.85
C VAL A 401 -15.34 -5.50 -17.31
N SER A 402 -15.59 -6.81 -17.38
CA SER A 402 -16.90 -7.34 -17.73
C SER A 402 -17.95 -6.92 -16.69
N SER A 403 -19.08 -6.38 -17.17
CA SER A 403 -20.17 -5.83 -16.34
C SER A 403 -21.17 -6.87 -15.83
N ASN A 404 -20.90 -8.18 -16.01
CA ASN A 404 -21.83 -9.25 -15.66
C ASN A 404 -21.97 -9.50 -14.16
#